data_AF-A3DKQ4-F1
#
_entry.id   AF-A3DKQ4-F1
#
_cell.length_a   1.000
_cell.length_b   1.000
_cell.length_c   1.000
_cell.angle_alpha   90.00
_cell.angle_beta   90.00
_cell.angle_gamma   90.00
#
_symmetry.space_group_name_H-M   'P 1'
#
loop_
_entity.id
_entity.type
_entity.pdbx_description
1 polymer ?
#
loop_
_entity_poly.entity_id
_entity_poly.type
_entity_poly.pdbx_seq_one_letter_code
_entity_poly.pdbx_strand_id
1 'polypeptide(L)'
;MPKIIQNIDKIIYYLRLALGKIEVARNAYEKHKQTRGLDMLTIVSALHGVPINHAILAEIYISSSNKEIEKSIKLLTKLEKNLLKNHQALHVRYRRDLLEIMNLMQLARNTSSIEEKHEIILQAISELSEFRKVLEQYNI
;
A
#
# COMPACT_ATOMS: atom_id res chain seq x y z
N MET A 1 17.72 3.22 -16.59
CA MET A 1 17.07 3.93 -15.47
C MET A 1 17.82 3.57 -14.19
N PRO A 2 18.17 4.54 -13.34
CA PRO A 2 18.98 4.27 -12.16
C PRO A 2 18.28 3.34 -11.15
N LYS A 3 19.08 2.57 -10.40
CA LYS A 3 18.57 1.53 -9.48
C LYS A 3 17.72 2.11 -8.34
N ILE A 4 17.99 3.34 -7.93
CA ILE A 4 17.22 4.04 -6.89
C ILE A 4 15.80 4.33 -7.39
N ILE A 5 15.68 4.89 -8.60
CA ILE A 5 14.37 5.17 -9.22
C ILE A 5 13.56 3.89 -9.40
N GLN A 6 14.20 2.80 -9.86
CA GLN A 6 13.53 1.50 -9.98
C GLN A 6 13.00 0.97 -8.65
N ASN A 7 13.71 1.21 -7.54
CA ASN A 7 13.23 0.82 -6.21
C ASN A 7 12.01 1.65 -5.79
N ILE A 8 11.99 2.95 -6.10
CA ILE A 8 10.85 3.83 -5.80
C ILE A 8 9.64 3.42 -6.64
N ASP A 9 9.82 3.16 -7.93
CA ASP A 9 8.75 2.66 -8.81
C ASP A 9 8.15 1.36 -8.29
N LYS A 10 9.01 0.46 -7.77
CA LYS A 10 8.55 -0.77 -7.14
C LYS A 10 7.76 -0.54 -5.85
N ILE A 11 8.15 0.44 -5.04
CA ILE A 11 7.40 0.84 -3.83
C ILE A 11 6.02 1.39 -4.23
N ILE A 12 5.98 2.33 -5.19
CA ILE A 12 4.72 2.90 -5.71
C ILE A 12 3.81 1.80 -6.26
N TYR A 13 4.36 0.83 -6.99
CA TYR A 13 3.61 -0.31 -7.50
C TYR A 13 2.94 -1.11 -6.37
N TYR A 14 3.65 -1.44 -5.29
CA TYR A 14 3.06 -2.16 -4.16
C TYR A 14 1.99 -1.33 -3.44
N LEU A 15 2.16 -0.02 -3.31
CA LEU A 15 1.13 0.85 -2.75
C LEU A 15 -0.12 0.92 -3.65
N ARG A 16 0.04 0.94 -4.98
CA ARG A 16 -1.11 0.84 -5.91
C ARG A 16 -1.83 -0.49 -5.81
N LEU A 17 -1.09 -1.60 -5.64
CA LEU A 17 -1.70 -2.90 -5.35
C LEU A 17 -2.45 -2.88 -4.01
N ALA A 18 -1.89 -2.24 -2.98
CA ALA A 18 -2.56 -2.06 -1.71
C ALA A 18 -3.87 -1.29 -1.89
N LEU A 19 -3.85 -0.19 -2.64
CA LEU A 19 -5.01 0.64 -2.95
C LEU A 19 -6.12 -0.16 -3.65
N GLY A 20 -5.79 -0.86 -4.74
CA GLY A 20 -6.76 -1.69 -5.47
C GLY A 20 -7.39 -2.77 -4.58
N LYS A 21 -6.63 -3.36 -3.65
CA LYS A 21 -7.18 -4.31 -2.68
C LYS A 21 -8.11 -3.63 -1.67
N ILE A 22 -7.81 -2.41 -1.23
CA ILE A 22 -8.71 -1.63 -0.36
C ILE A 22 -10.02 -1.30 -1.09
N GLU A 23 -9.98 -0.95 -2.37
CA GLU A 23 -11.18 -0.73 -3.18
C GLU A 23 -12.05 -1.98 -3.27
N VAL A 24 -11.43 -3.15 -3.50
CA VAL A 24 -12.16 -4.43 -3.53
C VAL A 24 -12.78 -4.72 -2.15
N ALA A 25 -12.06 -4.49 -1.06
CA ALA A 25 -12.59 -4.65 0.29
C ALA A 25 -13.78 -3.72 0.57
N ARG A 26 -13.67 -2.44 0.16
CA ARG A 26 -14.77 -1.46 0.26
C ARG A 26 -16.01 -1.95 -0.45
N ASN A 27 -15.86 -2.38 -1.71
CA ASN A 27 -16.97 -2.87 -2.52
C ASN A 27 -17.60 -4.14 -1.91
N ALA A 28 -16.77 -5.02 -1.35
CA ALA A 28 -17.24 -6.24 -0.68
C ALA A 28 -18.07 -5.89 0.57
N TYR A 29 -17.63 -4.98 1.43
CA TYR A 29 -18.45 -4.55 2.57
C TYR A 29 -19.74 -3.87 2.17
N GLU A 30 -19.72 -2.99 1.16
CA GLU A 30 -20.94 -2.36 0.66
C GLU A 30 -21.92 -3.41 0.15
N LYS A 31 -21.42 -4.43 -0.56
CA LYS A 31 -22.26 -5.54 -1.01
C LYS A 31 -22.78 -6.38 0.17
N HIS A 32 -21.96 -6.60 1.19
CA HIS A 32 -22.37 -7.30 2.41
C HIS A 32 -23.53 -6.56 3.11
N LYS A 33 -23.42 -5.25 3.30
CA LYS A 33 -24.48 -4.41 3.90
C LYS A 33 -25.80 -4.44 3.11
N GLN A 34 -25.71 -4.50 1.78
CA GLN A 34 -26.87 -4.54 0.89
C GLN A 34 -27.52 -5.93 0.81
N THR A 35 -26.80 -6.99 1.18
CA THR A 35 -27.30 -8.36 1.05
C THR A 35 -28.29 -8.67 2.17
N ARG A 36 -29.59 -8.60 1.86
CA ARG A 36 -30.68 -9.03 2.75
C ARG A 36 -31.03 -10.49 2.45
N GLY A 37 -30.28 -11.43 3.02
CA GLY A 37 -30.55 -12.87 2.89
C GLY A 37 -29.33 -13.69 2.48
N LEU A 38 -29.57 -14.75 1.68
CA LEU A 38 -28.54 -15.70 1.29
C LEU A 38 -27.57 -15.07 0.27
N ASP A 39 -26.32 -14.95 0.70
CA ASP A 39 -25.22 -14.44 -0.12
C ASP A 39 -24.83 -15.50 -1.17
N MET A 40 -25.06 -15.21 -2.46
CA MET A 40 -24.71 -16.12 -3.56
C MET A 40 -23.22 -16.48 -3.56
N LEU A 41 -22.33 -15.57 -3.11
CA LEU A 41 -20.92 -15.87 -2.96
C LEU A 41 -20.72 -17.00 -1.94
N THR A 42 -21.46 -16.98 -0.83
CA THR A 42 -21.42 -18.02 0.19
C THR A 42 -21.90 -19.37 -0.36
N ILE A 43 -22.97 -19.39 -1.14
CA ILE A 43 -23.46 -20.64 -1.75
C ILE A 43 -22.41 -21.20 -2.70
N VAL A 44 -21.93 -20.39 -3.65
CA VAL A 44 -21.00 -20.84 -4.69
C VAL A 44 -19.68 -21.28 -4.08
N SER A 45 -19.15 -20.54 -3.12
CA SER A 45 -17.89 -20.88 -2.46
C SER A 45 -18.01 -22.11 -1.54
N ALA A 46 -19.17 -22.34 -0.92
CA ALA A 46 -19.48 -23.58 -0.21
C ALA A 46 -19.47 -24.81 -1.14
N LEU A 47 -19.98 -24.68 -2.37
CA LEU A 47 -19.90 -25.76 -3.38
C LEU A 47 -18.46 -26.12 -3.76
N HIS A 48 -17.52 -25.19 -3.60
CA HIS A 48 -16.09 -25.42 -3.81
C HIS A 48 -15.34 -25.76 -2.50
N GLY A 49 -16.07 -26.01 -1.40
CA GLY A 49 -15.53 -26.48 -0.12
C GLY A 49 -15.03 -25.39 0.83
N VAL A 50 -15.17 -24.10 0.48
CA VAL A 50 -14.71 -22.98 1.32
C VAL A 50 -15.79 -21.89 1.36
N PRO A 51 -16.78 -21.96 2.26
CA PRO A 51 -17.83 -20.95 2.33
C PRO A 51 -17.26 -19.59 2.75
N ILE A 52 -17.38 -18.61 1.86
CA ILE A 52 -16.93 -17.23 2.03
C ILE A 52 -18.12 -16.30 1.78
N ASN A 53 -18.37 -15.38 2.70
CA ASN A 53 -19.29 -14.26 2.47
C ASN A 53 -18.51 -12.99 2.12
N HIS A 54 -19.20 -11.96 1.67
CA HIS A 54 -18.55 -10.70 1.29
C HIS A 54 -17.77 -10.02 2.44
N ALA A 55 -18.16 -10.22 3.71
CA ALA A 55 -17.39 -9.69 4.84
C ALA A 55 -16.03 -10.40 5.00
N ILE A 56 -16.00 -11.74 4.93
CA ILE A 56 -14.76 -12.53 4.93
C ILE A 56 -13.89 -12.15 3.74
N LEU A 57 -14.48 -11.95 2.57
CA LEU A 57 -13.76 -11.50 1.39
C LEU A 57 -13.09 -10.14 1.62
N ALA A 58 -13.80 -9.18 2.22
CA ALA A 58 -13.25 -7.87 2.56
C ALA A 58 -12.03 -7.98 3.49
N GLU A 59 -12.13 -8.79 4.55
CA GLU A 59 -11.02 -9.04 5.50
C GLU A 59 -9.79 -9.64 4.81
N ILE A 60 -9.99 -10.59 3.88
CA ILE A 60 -8.90 -11.17 3.08
C ILE A 60 -8.18 -10.09 2.28
N TYR A 61 -8.92 -9.19 1.63
CA TYR A 61 -8.33 -8.12 0.85
C TYR A 61 -7.64 -7.06 1.71
N ILE A 62 -8.18 -6.72 2.88
CA ILE A 62 -7.53 -5.83 3.86
C ILE A 62 -6.20 -6.43 4.34
N SER A 63 -6.21 -7.69 4.77
CA SER A 63 -5.02 -8.42 5.19
C SER A 63 -3.97 -8.48 4.07
N SER A 64 -4.42 -8.76 2.85
CA SER A 64 -3.57 -8.80 1.66
C SER A 64 -3.02 -7.42 1.28
N SER A 65 -3.77 -6.33 1.51
CA SER A 65 -3.32 -4.95 1.33
C SER A 65 -2.24 -4.57 2.35
N ASN A 66 -2.46 -4.89 3.63
CA ASN A 66 -1.47 -4.64 4.69
C ASN A 66 -0.12 -5.32 4.41
N LYS A 67 -0.13 -6.50 3.77
CA LYS A 67 1.10 -7.18 3.32
C LYS A 67 1.85 -6.40 2.24
N GLU A 68 1.16 -5.72 1.32
CA GLU A 68 1.82 -4.89 0.30
C GLU A 68 2.37 -3.59 0.90
N ILE A 69 1.67 -2.99 1.85
CA ILE A 69 2.16 -1.83 2.61
C ILE A 69 3.43 -2.22 3.38
N GLU A 70 3.45 -3.38 4.04
CA GLU A 70 4.63 -3.86 4.76
C GLU A 70 5.84 -4.10 3.84
N LYS A 71 5.62 -4.64 2.64
CA LYS A 71 6.68 -4.76 1.62
C LYS A 71 7.20 -3.37 1.22
N SER A 72 6.31 -2.40 1.04
CA SER A 72 6.66 -1.01 0.70
C SER A 72 7.54 -0.37 1.77
N ILE A 73 7.18 -0.52 3.06
CA ILE A 73 7.97 -0.05 4.19
C ILE A 73 9.38 -0.69 4.20
N LYS A 74 9.46 -2.01 4.02
CA LYS A 74 10.75 -2.74 3.98
C LYS A 74 11.64 -2.26 2.83
N LEU A 75 11.06 -1.97 1.66
CA LEU A 75 11.79 -1.45 0.52
C LEU A 75 12.25 -0.01 0.74
N LEU A 76 11.39 0.85 1.30
CA LEU A 76 11.76 2.24 1.60
C LEU A 76 12.87 2.31 2.67
N THR A 77 12.82 1.43 3.67
CA THR A 77 13.88 1.29 4.69
C THR A 77 15.21 0.86 4.04
N LYS A 78 15.17 -0.05 3.07
CA LYS A 78 16.37 -0.46 2.32
C LYS A 78 16.91 0.67 1.46
N LEU A 79 16.03 1.49 0.87
CA LEU A 79 16.41 2.66 0.09
C LEU A 79 17.10 3.70 0.96
N GLU A 80 16.52 4.04 2.11
CA GLU A 80 17.09 4.98 3.09
C GLU A 80 18.49 4.54 3.52
N LYS A 81 18.67 3.26 3.87
CA LYS A 81 19.97 2.69 4.22
C LYS A 81 20.98 2.72 3.07
N ASN A 82 20.52 2.58 1.83
CA ASN A 82 21.38 2.68 0.65
C ASN A 82 21.85 4.13 0.44
N LEU A 83 20.93 5.09 0.54
CA LEU A 83 21.26 6.51 0.46
C LEU A 83 22.24 6.91 1.55
N LEU A 84 22.05 6.45 2.79
CA LEU A 84 22.99 6.70 3.89
C LEU A 84 24.41 6.22 3.58
N LYS A 85 24.54 5.03 2.98
CA LYS A 85 25.84 4.40 2.70
C LYS A 85 26.53 4.94 1.45
N ASN A 86 25.78 5.18 0.39
CA ASN A 86 26.33 5.43 -0.95
C ASN A 86 26.12 6.88 -1.42
N HIS A 87 25.17 7.62 -0.81
CA HIS A 87 24.77 8.96 -1.23
C HIS A 87 24.47 9.87 -0.04
N GLN A 88 25.44 10.00 0.88
CA GLN A 88 25.25 10.67 2.18
C GLN A 88 24.67 12.09 2.08
N ALA A 89 25.08 12.89 1.08
CA ALA A 89 24.56 14.23 0.88
C ALA A 89 23.04 14.24 0.60
N LEU A 90 22.55 13.31 -0.21
CA LEU A 90 21.12 13.15 -0.48
C LEU A 90 20.38 12.61 0.73
N HIS A 91 20.99 11.66 1.43
CA HIS A 91 20.42 11.14 2.67
C HIS A 91 20.19 12.27 3.67
N VAL A 92 21.19 13.08 3.97
CA VAL A 92 21.04 14.23 4.88
C VAL A 92 19.93 15.17 4.43
N ARG A 93 19.86 15.44 3.11
CA ARG A 93 18.86 16.34 2.55
C ARG A 93 17.42 15.82 2.63
N TYR A 94 17.22 14.53 2.36
CA TYR A 94 15.88 13.93 2.19
C TYR A 94 15.48 12.97 3.30
N ARG A 95 16.31 12.82 4.34
CA ARG A 95 16.02 11.91 5.48
C ARG A 95 14.67 12.22 6.11
N ARG A 96 14.33 13.50 6.27
CA ARG A 96 13.05 13.93 6.85
C ARG A 96 11.88 13.42 6.00
N ASP A 97 11.89 13.71 4.71
CA ASP A 97 10.84 13.32 3.77
C ASP A 97 10.69 11.79 3.71
N LEU A 98 11.80 11.05 3.68
CA LEU A 98 11.79 9.59 3.72
C LEU A 98 11.14 9.05 5.01
N LEU A 99 11.42 9.67 6.15
CA LEU A 99 10.81 9.29 7.43
C LEU A 99 9.31 9.65 7.47
N GLU A 100 8.92 10.80 6.95
CA GLU A 100 7.52 11.22 6.84
C GLU A 100 6.72 10.23 5.97
N ILE A 101 7.25 9.88 4.80
CA ILE A 101 6.65 8.86 3.92
C ILE A 101 6.57 7.49 4.63
N MET A 102 7.63 7.08 5.34
CA MET A 102 7.60 5.84 6.12
C MET A 102 6.51 5.86 7.21
N ASN A 103 6.34 7.00 7.89
CA ASN A 103 5.32 7.17 8.91
C ASN A 103 3.91 7.12 8.31
N LEU A 104 3.68 7.71 7.12
CA LEU A 104 2.41 7.58 6.41
C LEU A 104 2.09 6.12 6.07
N MET A 105 3.06 5.35 5.58
CA MET A 105 2.83 3.93 5.30
C MET A 105 2.53 3.13 6.59
N GLN A 106 3.19 3.45 7.70
CA GLN A 106 2.92 2.81 8.99
C GLN A 106 1.53 3.17 9.51
N LEU A 107 1.15 4.45 9.38
CA LEU A 107 -0.19 4.93 9.71
C LEU A 107 -1.23 4.16 8.88
N ALA A 108 -1.10 4.15 7.56
CA ALA A 108 -1.99 3.39 6.66
C ALA A 108 -2.11 1.92 7.08
N ARG A 109 -1.00 1.24 7.42
CA ARG A 109 -1.04 -0.15 7.86
C ARG A 109 -1.89 -0.34 9.13
N ASN A 110 -1.78 0.59 10.07
CA ASN A 110 -2.41 0.49 11.39
C ASN A 110 -3.82 1.10 11.44
N THR A 111 -4.21 1.90 10.44
CA THR A 111 -5.56 2.45 10.32
C THR A 111 -6.56 1.34 10.02
N SER A 112 -7.63 1.26 10.82
CA SER A 112 -8.71 0.28 10.62
C SER A 112 -9.77 0.75 9.62
N SER A 113 -10.02 2.06 9.56
CA SER A 113 -10.95 2.66 8.61
C SER A 113 -10.46 2.46 7.17
N ILE A 114 -11.30 1.90 6.30
CA ILE A 114 -10.97 1.66 4.88
C ILE A 114 -10.77 3.00 4.17
N GLU A 115 -11.68 3.94 4.39
CA GLU A 115 -11.70 5.25 3.74
C GLU A 115 -10.45 6.05 4.14
N GLU A 116 -10.15 6.09 5.44
CA GLU A 116 -8.96 6.80 5.93
C GLU A 116 -7.68 6.11 5.43
N LYS A 117 -7.62 4.77 5.47
CA LYS A 117 -6.48 4.01 4.95
C LYS A 117 -6.28 4.28 3.46
N HIS A 118 -7.35 4.37 2.67
CA HIS A 118 -7.31 4.68 1.24
C HIS A 118 -6.66 6.04 0.99
N GLU A 119 -7.10 7.08 1.70
CA GLU A 119 -6.55 8.44 1.59
C GLU A 119 -5.06 8.49 2.00
N ILE A 120 -4.68 7.82 3.09
CA ILE A 120 -3.28 7.79 3.51
C ILE A 120 -2.39 7.08 2.46
N ILE A 121 -2.88 6.00 1.83
CA ILE A 121 -2.14 5.32 0.75
C ILE A 121 -1.98 6.25 -0.45
N LEU A 122 -3.03 6.99 -0.84
CA LEU A 122 -2.94 7.98 -1.92
C LEU A 122 -1.92 9.08 -1.62
N GLN A 123 -1.93 9.60 -0.39
CA GLN A 123 -0.95 10.60 0.05
C GLN A 123 0.48 10.04 -0.04
N ALA A 124 0.73 8.83 0.47
CA ALA A 124 2.04 8.19 0.39
C ALA A 124 2.52 7.97 -1.05
N ILE A 125 1.61 7.62 -1.98
CA ILE A 125 1.92 7.50 -3.41
C ILE A 125 2.29 8.87 -4.00
N SER A 126 1.56 9.93 -3.65
CA SER A 126 1.83 11.28 -4.12
C SER A 126 3.22 11.75 -3.68
N GLU A 127 3.53 11.65 -2.39
CA GLU A 127 4.82 12.05 -1.83
C GLU A 127 5.99 11.24 -2.41
N LEU A 128 5.82 9.92 -2.59
CA LEU A 128 6.83 9.12 -3.29
C LEU A 128 7.02 9.52 -4.75
N SER A 129 5.95 9.89 -5.43
CA SER A 129 6.01 10.32 -6.83
C SER A 129 6.72 11.66 -6.97
N GLU A 130 6.54 12.57 -6.03
CA GLU A 130 7.30 13.82 -5.95
C GLU A 130 8.78 13.56 -5.62
N PHE A 131 9.05 12.73 -4.61
CA PHE A 131 10.41 12.33 -4.26
C PHE A 131 11.15 11.66 -5.44
N ARG A 132 10.45 10.82 -6.20
CA ARG A 132 10.96 10.21 -7.44
C ARG A 132 11.37 11.26 -8.46
N LYS A 133 10.51 12.24 -8.76
CA LYS A 133 10.81 13.32 -9.72
C LYS A 133 12.01 14.14 -9.30
N VAL A 134 12.14 14.41 -8.00
CA VAL A 134 13.29 15.13 -7.44
C VAL A 134 14.58 14.34 -7.66
N LEU A 135 14.56 13.04 -7.41
CA LEU A 135 15.75 12.19 -7.63
C LEU A 135 16.15 12.05 -9.10
N GLU A 136 15.19 12.06 -10.03
CA GLU A 136 15.49 12.07 -11.47
C GLU A 136 16.33 13.29 -11.89
N GLN A 137 16.16 14.44 -11.22
CA GLN A 137 16.96 15.65 -11.51
C GLN A 137 18.45 15.49 -11.14
N TYR A 138 18.79 14.51 -10.30
CA TYR A 138 20.16 14.24 -9.88
C TYR A 138 20.87 13.17 -10.74
N ASN A 139 20.21 12.61 -11.78
CA ASN A 139 20.75 11.54 -12.65
C ASN A 139 21.25 10.28 -11.91
N ILE A 140 20.56 9.88 -10.84
CA ILE A 140 20.91 8.78 -9.92
C ILE A 140 19.72 7.88 -9.58
#